data_AF-A0A2D8MK09-F1
#
_entry.id   AF-A0A2D8MK09-F1
#
_cell.length_a   1.000
_cell.length_b   1.000
_cell.length_c   1.000
_cell.angle_alpha   90.00
_cell.angle_beta   90.00
_cell.angle_gamma   90.00
#
_symmetry.space_group_name_H-M   'P 1'
#
loop_
_entity.id
_entity.type
_entity.pdbx_description
1 polymer ?
#
loop_
_entity_poly.entity_id
_entity_poly.type
_entity_poly.pdbx_seq_one_letter_code
_entity_poly.pdbx_strand_id
1 'polypeptide(L)'
;MIQQDNKANTPVGAKRFRWIMAGIAAAFILPIAGLMSIPFLIGDPLAVIRPDAAPTTLRADPGNGAFARIQMNRGGSFTLELALPGVNEDIPRVEVRMPEHGMVTPPRAVRPLAPGRFKVDGQFAMSGRWQVAVDYGGGSQMFEFIVGEI
;
A
#
# COMPACT_ATOMS: atom_id res chain seq x y z
N MET A 1 -37.33 32.13 -68.40
CA MET A 1 -37.41 31.11 -67.34
C MET A 1 -36.18 31.32 -66.46
N ILE A 2 -36.35 31.96 -65.30
CA ILE A 2 -35.22 32.40 -64.45
C ILE A 2 -34.94 31.31 -63.43
N GLN A 3 -33.74 30.75 -63.48
CA GLN A 3 -33.23 29.74 -62.55
C GLN A 3 -32.65 30.48 -61.33
N GLN A 4 -33.27 30.31 -60.16
CA GLN A 4 -32.78 30.86 -58.90
C GLN A 4 -31.61 30.02 -58.39
N ASP A 5 -30.42 30.62 -58.34
CA ASP A 5 -29.25 30.09 -57.65
C ASP A 5 -29.43 30.23 -56.14
N ASN A 6 -29.66 29.09 -55.47
CA ASN A 6 -29.73 28.99 -54.01
C ASN A 6 -28.30 28.95 -53.45
N LYS A 7 -27.71 30.12 -53.13
CA LYS A 7 -26.46 30.18 -52.38
C LYS A 7 -26.73 29.95 -50.88
N ALA A 8 -26.44 28.74 -50.44
CA ALA A 8 -26.34 28.39 -49.02
C ALA A 8 -25.19 29.18 -48.37
N ASN A 9 -25.54 30.23 -47.61
CA ASN A 9 -24.61 30.93 -46.75
C ASN A 9 -24.11 29.98 -45.66
N THR A 10 -22.90 29.45 -45.81
CA THR A 10 -22.22 28.70 -44.76
C THR A 10 -21.73 29.69 -43.70
N PRO A 11 -22.07 29.55 -42.41
CA PRO A 11 -21.72 30.54 -41.41
C PRO A 11 -20.25 30.38 -41.00
N VAL A 12 -19.44 31.34 -41.40
CA VAL A 12 -18.02 31.54 -41.00
C VAL A 12 -17.84 31.56 -39.46
N GLY A 13 -18.92 31.78 -38.69
CA GLY A 13 -18.94 31.79 -37.23
C GLY A 13 -18.83 30.42 -36.55
N ALA A 14 -19.25 29.33 -37.18
CA ALA A 14 -19.30 28.01 -36.53
C ALA A 14 -17.89 27.46 -36.21
N LYS A 15 -16.89 27.78 -37.05
CA LYS A 15 -15.52 27.31 -36.88
C LYS A 15 -14.82 28.03 -35.72
N ARG A 16 -14.97 29.35 -35.61
CA ARG A 16 -14.37 30.17 -34.52
C ARG A 16 -14.98 29.84 -33.16
N PHE A 17 -16.29 29.63 -33.11
CA PHE A 17 -17.00 29.24 -31.88
C PHE A 17 -16.53 27.88 -31.33
N ARG A 18 -16.27 26.89 -32.21
CA ARG A 18 -15.75 25.57 -31.81
C ARG A 18 -14.35 25.66 -31.20
N TRP A 19 -13.47 26.52 -31.71
CA TRP A 19 -12.13 26.70 -31.15
C TRP A 19 -12.14 27.39 -29.78
N ILE A 20 -13.03 28.37 -29.59
CA ILE A 20 -13.21 29.06 -28.29
C ILE A 20 -13.75 28.07 -27.25
N MET A 21 -14.77 27.29 -27.60
CA MET A 21 -15.33 26.27 -26.71
C MET A 21 -14.32 25.15 -26.40
N ALA A 22 -13.48 24.74 -27.35
CA ALA A 22 -12.42 23.77 -27.11
C ALA A 22 -11.35 24.31 -26.13
N GLY A 23 -10.99 25.60 -26.23
CA GLY A 23 -10.07 26.25 -25.29
C GLY A 23 -10.64 26.33 -23.87
N ILE A 24 -11.92 26.69 -23.74
CA ILE A 24 -12.62 26.71 -22.45
C ILE A 24 -12.70 25.30 -21.87
N ALA A 25 -13.12 24.31 -22.65
CA ALA A 25 -13.17 22.91 -22.21
C ALA A 25 -11.80 22.40 -21.75
N ALA A 26 -10.72 22.70 -22.51
CA ALA A 26 -9.37 22.32 -22.13
C ALA A 26 -8.93 22.97 -20.80
N ALA A 27 -9.26 24.25 -20.59
CA ALA A 27 -8.94 24.99 -19.37
C ALA A 27 -9.65 24.43 -18.12
N PHE A 28 -10.82 23.78 -18.28
CA PHE A 28 -11.50 23.09 -17.17
C PHE A 28 -11.09 21.63 -17.02
N ILE A 29 -10.82 20.91 -18.11
CA ILE A 29 -10.49 19.47 -18.08
C ILE A 29 -9.06 19.22 -17.58
N LEU A 30 -8.08 20.04 -18.00
CA LEU A 30 -6.67 19.90 -17.57
C LEU A 30 -6.46 19.99 -16.05
N PRO A 31 -7.02 20.98 -15.33
CA PRO A 31 -6.87 21.02 -13.87
C PRO A 31 -7.62 19.90 -13.17
N ILE A 32 -8.77 19.44 -13.68
CA ILE A 32 -9.49 18.28 -13.12
C ILE A 32 -8.66 17.00 -13.29
N ALA A 33 -8.04 16.79 -14.46
CA ALA A 33 -7.13 15.67 -14.70
C ALA A 33 -5.86 15.79 -13.82
N GLY A 34 -5.35 17.00 -13.62
CA GLY A 34 -4.27 17.28 -12.67
C GLY A 34 -4.65 16.94 -11.22
N LEU A 35 -5.82 17.36 -10.76
CA LEU A 35 -6.35 17.08 -9.42
C LEU A 35 -6.61 15.57 -9.21
N MET A 36 -7.11 14.88 -10.23
CA MET A 36 -7.30 13.42 -10.25
C MET A 36 -5.98 12.63 -10.26
N SER A 37 -4.84 13.27 -10.57
CA SER A 37 -3.52 12.62 -10.52
C SER A 37 -2.88 12.64 -9.12
N ILE A 38 -3.38 13.48 -8.22
CA ILE A 38 -2.83 13.66 -6.86
C ILE A 38 -2.96 12.42 -5.96
N PRO A 39 -4.05 11.63 -5.95
CA PRO A 39 -4.14 10.48 -5.05
C PRO A 39 -3.20 9.31 -5.42
N PHE A 40 -2.52 9.35 -6.58
CA PHE A 40 -1.58 8.30 -7.00
C PHE A 40 -0.13 8.52 -6.54
N LEU A 41 0.18 9.64 -5.87
CA LEU A 41 1.53 9.98 -5.40
C LEU A 41 1.71 9.84 -3.87
N ILE A 42 0.67 9.44 -3.15
CA ILE A 42 0.71 9.22 -1.70
C ILE A 42 0.94 7.71 -1.51
N GLY A 43 2.08 7.37 -0.89
CA GLY A 43 2.72 6.05 -0.89
C GLY A 43 1.83 4.85 -0.53
N ASP A 44 2.35 3.66 -0.86
CA ASP A 44 1.67 2.37 -0.70
C ASP A 44 0.76 2.32 0.54
N PRO A 45 -0.55 2.03 0.37
CA PRO A 45 -1.47 1.98 1.49
C PRO A 45 -1.01 0.88 2.44
N LEU A 46 -0.40 1.28 3.56
CA LEU A 46 0.04 0.37 4.60
C LEU A 46 -1.15 -0.45 5.09
N ALA A 47 -0.93 -1.76 5.23
CA ALA A 47 -1.97 -2.65 5.72
C ALA A 47 -2.36 -2.28 7.16
N VAL A 48 -3.66 -2.21 7.44
CA VAL A 48 -4.18 -1.88 8.77
C VAL A 48 -4.65 -3.15 9.47
N ILE A 49 -4.04 -3.45 10.62
CA ILE A 49 -4.32 -4.62 11.44
C ILE A 49 -5.19 -4.19 12.61
N ARG A 50 -6.35 -4.85 12.80
CA ARG A 50 -7.29 -4.55 13.89
C ARG A 50 -7.48 -5.77 14.79
N PRO A 51 -7.87 -5.59 16.06
CA PRO A 51 -8.25 -6.71 16.90
C PRO A 51 -9.43 -7.44 16.27
N ASP A 52 -9.47 -8.76 16.41
CA ASP A 52 -10.54 -9.63 15.89
C ASP A 52 -10.72 -9.60 14.36
N ALA A 53 -9.81 -8.96 13.62
CA ALA A 53 -9.82 -8.99 12.17
C ALA A 53 -9.21 -10.30 11.62
N ALA A 54 -9.54 -10.60 10.36
CA ALA A 54 -8.90 -11.70 9.65
C ALA A 54 -7.38 -11.48 9.56
N PRO A 55 -6.57 -12.55 9.58
CA PRO A 55 -5.13 -12.43 9.44
C PRO A 55 -4.74 -11.69 8.16
N THR A 56 -3.89 -10.68 8.29
CA THR A 56 -3.45 -9.80 7.22
C THR A 56 -2.12 -10.29 6.65
N THR A 57 -2.02 -10.40 5.33
CA THR A 57 -0.77 -10.76 4.66
C THR A 57 0.01 -9.51 4.29
N LEU A 58 1.23 -9.41 4.81
CA LEU A 58 2.22 -8.40 4.49
C LEU A 58 3.21 -9.01 3.49
N ARG A 59 3.47 -8.27 2.41
CA ARG A 59 4.50 -8.63 1.44
C ARG A 59 5.68 -7.70 1.63
N ALA A 60 6.88 -8.25 1.62
CA ALA A 60 8.08 -7.44 1.47
C ALA A 60 8.30 -7.15 -0.02
N ASP A 61 9.39 -6.45 -0.34
CA ASP A 61 9.71 -5.99 -1.69
C ASP A 61 9.43 -7.03 -2.79
N PRO A 62 8.89 -6.60 -3.95
CA PRO A 62 8.51 -7.46 -5.05
C PRO A 62 9.74 -8.09 -5.71
N GLY A 63 10.28 -9.15 -5.11
CA GLY A 63 11.44 -9.87 -5.63
C GLY A 63 11.92 -11.02 -4.75
N ASN A 64 11.68 -10.98 -3.44
CA ASN A 64 12.29 -11.95 -2.51
C ASN A 64 11.35 -13.10 -2.09
N GLY A 65 10.08 -13.08 -2.50
CA GLY A 65 9.08 -14.12 -2.18
C GLY A 65 8.74 -14.27 -0.69
N ALA A 66 9.41 -13.53 0.20
CA ALA A 66 9.15 -13.52 1.62
C ALA A 66 7.80 -12.85 1.91
N PHE A 67 7.01 -13.48 2.76
CA PHE A 67 5.76 -12.90 3.24
C PHE A 67 5.58 -13.13 4.73
N ALA A 68 4.86 -12.20 5.33
CA ALA A 68 4.46 -12.22 6.72
C ALA A 68 2.94 -12.29 6.78
N ARG A 69 2.38 -13.09 7.69
CA ARG A 69 0.95 -13.10 7.97
C ARG A 69 0.76 -12.78 9.44
N ILE A 70 0.03 -11.71 9.72
CA ILE A 70 -0.12 -11.19 11.07
C ILE A 70 -1.59 -11.18 11.49
N GLN A 71 -1.83 -11.62 12.71
CA GLN A 71 -3.13 -11.59 13.36
C GLN A 71 -2.98 -10.92 14.72
N MET A 72 -3.89 -10.01 15.04
CA MET A 72 -3.96 -9.36 16.34
C MET A 72 -5.18 -9.85 17.09
N ASN A 73 -4.97 -10.30 18.33
CA ASN A 73 -6.04 -10.66 19.25
C ASN A 73 -6.38 -9.48 20.16
N ARG A 74 -7.50 -9.56 20.88
CA ARG A 74 -7.86 -8.58 21.92
C ARG A 74 -6.72 -8.37 22.93
N GLY A 75 -6.54 -7.13 23.37
CA GLY A 75 -5.49 -6.75 24.31
C GLY A 75 -4.10 -6.63 23.69
N GLY A 76 -4.01 -6.55 22.35
CA GLY A 76 -2.78 -6.20 21.64
C GLY A 76 -1.77 -7.32 21.46
N SER A 77 -2.12 -8.54 21.88
CA SER A 77 -1.29 -9.69 21.57
C SER A 77 -1.36 -9.99 20.08
N PHE A 78 -0.22 -10.33 19.48
CA PHE A 78 -0.16 -10.66 18.06
C PHE A 78 0.53 -12.00 17.85
N THR A 79 0.14 -12.61 16.73
CA THR A 79 0.79 -13.78 16.16
C THR A 79 1.18 -13.45 14.73
N LEU A 80 2.45 -13.66 14.43
CA LEU A 80 3.07 -13.41 13.14
C LEU A 80 3.65 -14.71 12.59
N GLU A 81 3.13 -15.16 11.45
CA GLU A 81 3.68 -16.27 10.69
C GLU A 81 4.58 -15.71 9.58
N LEU A 82 5.84 -16.12 9.58
CA LEU A 82 6.83 -15.77 8.57
C LEU A 82 7.02 -16.94 7.62
N ALA A 83 7.10 -16.65 6.33
CA ALA A 83 7.54 -17.57 5.31
C ALA A 83 8.70 -16.95 4.54
N LEU A 84 9.88 -17.53 4.71
CA LEU A 84 11.17 -17.07 4.20
C LEU A 84 11.71 -18.14 3.23
N PRO A 85 11.53 -17.97 1.92
CA PRO A 85 12.02 -18.95 0.95
C PRO A 85 13.55 -19.05 1.01
N GLY A 86 14.07 -20.27 0.98
CA GLY A 86 15.53 -20.53 0.98
C GLY A 86 16.18 -20.57 2.37
N VAL A 87 15.43 -20.38 3.46
CA VAL A 87 15.92 -20.58 4.83
C VAL A 87 15.65 -22.01 5.27
N ASN A 88 16.70 -22.80 5.55
CA ASN A 88 16.53 -24.20 5.92
C ASN A 88 16.34 -24.41 7.43
N GLU A 89 17.19 -23.87 8.31
CA GLU A 89 17.12 -24.21 9.74
C GLU A 89 17.51 -23.08 10.72
N ASP A 90 18.11 -21.99 10.25
CA ASP A 90 18.49 -20.87 11.14
C ASP A 90 17.25 -20.10 11.61
N ILE A 91 17.15 -19.90 12.93
CA ILE A 91 16.10 -19.06 13.53
C ILE A 91 16.36 -17.61 13.10
N PRO A 92 15.43 -16.97 12.38
CA PRO A 92 15.61 -15.60 11.95
C PRO A 92 15.60 -14.67 13.16
N ARG A 93 16.40 -13.61 13.10
CA ARG A 93 16.31 -12.53 14.06
C ARG A 93 15.13 -11.67 13.68
N VAL A 94 14.17 -11.54 14.58
CA VAL A 94 12.96 -10.74 14.38
C VAL A 94 12.97 -9.56 15.32
N GLU A 95 12.79 -8.37 14.78
CA GLU A 95 12.68 -7.13 15.54
C GLU A 95 11.38 -6.43 15.17
N VAL A 96 10.55 -6.16 16.19
CA VAL A 96 9.29 -5.44 16.02
C VAL A 96 9.47 -4.06 16.61
N ARG A 97 9.29 -3.00 15.81
CA ARG A 97 9.59 -1.63 16.24
C ARG A 97 8.53 -0.65 15.83
N MET A 98 8.40 0.40 16.63
CA MET A 98 7.58 1.57 16.35
C MET A 98 8.51 2.74 15.99
N PRO A 99 8.76 2.99 14.69
CA PRO A 99 9.79 3.92 14.24
C PRO A 99 9.59 5.34 14.78
N GLU A 100 8.35 5.80 14.87
CA GLU A 100 8.00 7.14 15.35
C GLU A 100 8.37 7.39 16.82
N HIS A 101 8.49 6.32 17.62
CA HIS A 101 8.73 6.41 19.05
C HIS A 101 10.08 5.81 19.47
N GLY A 102 10.89 5.31 18.52
CA GLY A 102 12.14 4.61 18.82
C GLY A 102 11.97 3.37 19.70
N MET A 103 10.75 2.83 19.81
CA MET A 103 10.47 1.68 20.66
C MET A 103 10.73 0.38 19.90
N VAL A 104 11.32 -0.59 20.59
CA VAL A 104 11.51 -1.95 20.13
C VAL A 104 10.76 -2.89 21.07
N THR A 105 9.84 -3.66 20.52
CA THR A 105 9.16 -4.75 21.22
C THR A 105 9.93 -6.04 20.92
N PRO A 106 10.66 -6.59 21.91
CA PRO A 106 11.29 -7.89 21.71
C PRO A 106 10.19 -8.94 21.49
N PRO A 107 10.32 -9.80 20.46
CA PRO A 107 9.40 -10.92 20.29
C PRO A 107 9.49 -11.83 21.52
N ARG A 108 8.34 -12.30 22.02
CA ARG A 108 8.30 -13.19 23.19
C ARG A 108 8.85 -14.57 22.87
N ALA A 109 8.56 -15.06 21.67
CA ALA A 109 9.03 -16.35 21.19
C ALA A 109 9.11 -16.32 19.67
N VAL A 110 10.19 -16.87 19.12
CA VAL A 110 10.33 -17.23 17.70
C VAL A 110 10.44 -18.74 17.63
N ARG A 111 9.50 -19.40 16.97
CA ARG A 111 9.37 -20.87 16.91
C ARG A 111 9.37 -21.34 15.46
N PRO A 112 10.21 -22.32 15.08
CA PRO A 112 10.10 -22.94 13.77
C PRO A 112 8.78 -23.73 13.66
N LEU A 113 8.09 -23.62 12.53
CA LEU A 113 6.89 -24.40 12.19
C LEU A 113 7.18 -25.46 11.13
N ALA A 114 7.99 -25.10 10.14
CA ALA A 114 8.44 -25.94 9.03
C ALA A 114 9.74 -25.31 8.46
N PRO A 115 10.46 -25.99 7.56
CA PRO A 115 11.57 -25.38 6.83
C PRO A 115 11.14 -24.05 6.19
N GLY A 116 11.87 -22.98 6.49
CA GLY A 116 11.58 -21.62 6.03
C GLY A 116 10.31 -20.98 6.60
N ARG A 117 9.64 -21.60 7.59
CA ARG A 117 8.41 -21.08 8.21
C ARG A 117 8.56 -20.94 9.71
N PHE A 118 8.25 -19.75 10.22
CA PHE A 118 8.42 -19.41 11.63
C PHE A 118 7.16 -18.76 12.19
N LYS A 119 6.90 -18.99 13.47
CA LYS A 119 5.87 -18.33 14.24
C LYS A 119 6.52 -17.40 15.27
N VAL A 120 6.06 -16.17 15.30
CA VAL A 120 6.50 -15.15 16.24
C VAL A 120 5.29 -14.67 17.03
N ASP A 121 5.41 -14.66 18.35
CA ASP A 121 4.37 -14.13 19.22
C ASP A 121 4.90 -12.92 19.99
N GLY A 122 4.03 -11.93 20.22
CA GLY A 122 4.38 -10.72 20.93
C GLY A 122 3.17 -9.92 21.37
N GLN A 123 3.41 -8.69 21.81
CA GLN A 123 2.36 -7.77 22.22
C GLN A 123 2.71 -6.36 21.78
N PHE A 124 1.79 -5.70 21.06
CA PHE A 124 1.93 -4.30 20.74
C PHE A 124 1.69 -3.44 21.98
N ALA A 125 2.55 -2.45 22.17
CA ALA A 125 2.44 -1.53 23.30
C ALA A 125 1.37 -0.45 23.07
N MET A 126 1.10 -0.10 21.80
CA MET A 126 0.15 0.95 21.40
C MET A 126 -0.21 0.84 19.91
N SER A 127 -1.29 1.51 19.52
CA SER A 127 -1.69 1.68 18.13
C SER A 127 -0.74 2.63 17.39
N GLY A 128 -0.73 2.56 16.05
CA GLY A 128 0.09 3.42 15.19
C GLY A 128 0.89 2.65 14.14
N ARG A 129 1.91 3.29 13.56
CA ARG A 129 2.77 2.66 12.54
C ARG A 129 3.81 1.75 13.18
N TRP A 130 3.86 0.52 12.72
CA TRP A 130 4.80 -0.50 13.17
C TRP A 130 5.58 -1.09 11.99
N GLN A 131 6.76 -1.58 12.31
CA GLN A 131 7.64 -2.28 11.37
C GLN A 131 8.10 -3.60 11.99
N VAL A 132 8.18 -4.62 11.17
CA VAL A 132 8.83 -5.89 11.51
C VAL A 132 10.04 -6.03 10.59
N ALA A 133 11.24 -6.02 11.19
CA ALA A 133 12.48 -6.35 10.51
C ALA A 133 12.81 -7.84 10.79
N VAL A 134 13.19 -8.56 9.74
CA VAL A 134 13.54 -9.97 9.80
C VAL A 134 14.89 -10.16 9.13
N ASP A 135 15.90 -10.53 9.91
CA ASP A 135 17.23 -10.86 9.39
C ASP A 135 17.41 -12.38 9.35
N TYR A 136 17.83 -12.90 8.20
CA TYR A 136 18.03 -14.34 7.98
C TYR A 136 19.15 -14.60 6.98
N GLY A 137 20.14 -15.42 7.33
CA GLY A 137 21.09 -16.13 6.45
C GLY A 137 21.91 -15.34 5.41
N GLY A 138 21.69 -14.03 5.25
CA GLY A 138 22.29 -13.20 4.18
C GLY A 138 21.38 -12.06 3.69
N GLY A 139 20.13 -11.97 4.15
CA GLY A 139 19.20 -10.89 3.79
C GLY A 139 18.49 -10.31 5.00
N SER A 140 17.99 -9.09 4.84
CA SER A 140 17.06 -8.43 5.75
C SER A 140 15.79 -8.10 4.99
N GLN A 141 14.63 -8.27 5.62
CA GLN A 141 13.33 -7.89 5.08
C GLN A 141 12.59 -7.04 6.08
N MET A 142 11.93 -6.00 5.60
CA MET A 142 11.14 -5.10 6.43
C MET A 142 9.68 -5.12 5.96
N PHE A 143 8.77 -5.32 6.91
CA PHE A 143 7.33 -5.26 6.69
C PHE A 143 6.76 -4.09 7.47
N GLU A 144 6.09 -3.17 6.78
CA GLU A 144 5.46 -2.02 7.40
C GLU A 144 3.94 -2.16 7.43
N PHE A 145 3.31 -1.73 8.52
CA PHE A 145 1.87 -1.78 8.70
C PHE A 145 1.40 -0.81 9.78
N ILE A 146 0.10 -0.68 9.92
CA ILE A 146 -0.55 0.13 10.95
C ILE A 146 -1.31 -0.80 11.90
N VAL A 147 -1.08 -0.65 13.20
CA VAL A 147 -1.88 -1.27 14.25
C VAL A 147 -3.01 -0.31 14.62
N GLY A 148 -4.25 -0.79 14.48
CA GLY A 148 -5.45 -0.06 14.91
C GLY A 148 -5.61 -0.03 16.43
N GLU A 149 -6.69 0.57 16.91
CA GLU A 149 -7.00 0.62 18.35
C GLU A 149 -7.04 -0.79 18.97
N ILE A 150 -6.44 -0.92 20.16
CA ILE A 150 -6.07 -2.17 20.82
C ILE A 150 -7.01 -2.48 21.99
#